data_AF-A6L8Z9-F1
#
_entry.id   AF-A6L8Z9-F1
#
_cell.length_a   1.000
_cell.length_b   1.000
_cell.length_c   1.000
_cell.angle_alpha   90.00
_cell.angle_beta   90.00
_cell.angle_gamma   90.00
#
_symmetry.space_group_name_H-M   'P 1'
#
loop_
_entity.id
_entity.type
_entity.pdbx_description
1 polymer ?
#
loop_
_entity_poly.entity_id
_entity_poly.type
_entity_poly.pdbx_seq_one_letter_code
_entity_poly.pdbx_strand_id
1 'polypeptide(L)'
;MKKSFLLYLIMSVFLIGYCACDNDEENFDTATTGQVIKVPDDIKSFNSVTKEIVFEKNISIKQDVRGNEKVEFRIAGNGHFTVGSISSISSVIYNAPVLLGDYQRYYLYDGYPVVDVLQNEVSNQEERDENMQKIEKAWSNFLKVLNEAGKLK
;
A
#
# COMPACT_ATOMS: atom_id res chain seq x y z
N MET A 1 35.93 -36.93 37.55
CA MET A 1 36.62 -36.05 36.57
C MET A 1 35.79 -34.80 36.42
N LYS A 2 36.29 -33.66 36.92
CA LYS A 2 35.72 -32.33 36.72
C LYS A 2 36.17 -31.81 35.34
N LYS A 3 35.41 -30.86 34.79
CA LYS A 3 35.67 -30.04 33.60
C LYS A 3 35.26 -30.69 32.26
N SER A 4 34.06 -30.34 31.81
CA SER A 4 33.77 -30.04 30.39
C SER A 4 32.34 -29.52 30.16
N PHE A 5 31.53 -29.40 31.22
CA PHE A 5 30.24 -28.70 31.22
C PHE A 5 30.33 -27.20 30.85
N LEU A 6 31.54 -26.65 30.70
CA LEU A 6 31.81 -25.24 30.42
C LEU A 6 32.13 -24.96 28.93
N LEU A 7 32.32 -25.98 28.08
CA LEU A 7 32.76 -25.76 26.70
C LEU A 7 31.63 -25.60 25.67
N TYR A 8 30.42 -26.10 25.93
CA TYR A 8 29.28 -25.89 25.03
C TYR A 8 28.50 -24.59 25.30
N LEU A 9 28.77 -23.92 26.42
CA LEU A 9 28.19 -22.62 26.76
C LEU A 9 28.86 -21.45 26.01
N ILE A 10 29.95 -21.69 25.27
CA ILE A 10 30.81 -20.63 24.70
C ILE A 10 30.92 -20.72 23.15
N MET A 11 30.27 -21.69 22.50
CA MET A 11 30.31 -21.91 21.03
C MET A 11 29.02 -21.54 20.28
N SER A 12 28.21 -20.62 20.79
CA SER A 12 27.04 -20.11 20.04
C SER A 12 26.74 -18.62 20.29
N VAL A 13 27.44 -17.98 21.22
CA VAL A 13 27.60 -16.53 21.21
C VAL A 13 28.68 -16.26 20.16
N PHE A 14 28.42 -15.35 19.21
CA PHE A 14 29.16 -15.13 17.96
C PHE A 14 28.74 -16.03 16.80
N LEU A 15 27.58 -15.72 16.18
CA LEU A 15 27.62 -15.08 14.88
C LEU A 15 26.27 -14.40 14.58
N ILE A 16 26.29 -13.09 14.79
CA ILE A 16 25.68 -12.06 13.94
C ILE A 16 24.16 -12.17 13.76
N GLY A 17 23.49 -11.21 14.38
CA GLY A 17 22.06 -11.00 14.26
C GLY A 17 21.60 -11.06 12.81
N TYR A 18 20.53 -11.81 12.61
CA TYR A 18 19.63 -11.70 11.48
C TYR A 18 19.07 -10.27 11.44
N CYS A 19 19.87 -9.34 10.91
CA CYS A 19 19.33 -8.27 10.10
C CYS A 19 19.25 -8.84 8.68
N ALA A 20 18.31 -9.76 8.47
CA ALA A 20 17.72 -9.91 7.15
C ALA A 20 16.80 -8.71 6.98
N CYS A 21 17.39 -7.52 6.75
CA CYS A 21 16.70 -6.54 5.94
C CYS A 21 16.67 -7.17 4.55
N ASP A 22 15.61 -7.94 4.30
CA ASP A 22 15.17 -8.26 2.95
C ASP A 22 14.81 -6.91 2.31
N ASN A 23 15.85 -6.26 1.78
CA ASN A 23 15.76 -5.35 0.66
C ASN A 23 15.69 -6.23 -0.59
N ASP A 24 14.64 -7.05 -0.68
CA ASP A 24 14.05 -7.35 -1.96
C ASP A 24 13.32 -6.07 -2.35
N GLU A 25 14.11 -5.09 -2.83
CA GLU A 25 13.62 -4.04 -3.69
C GLU A 25 13.19 -4.76 -4.97
N GLU A 26 11.99 -5.34 -4.95
CA GLU A 26 11.30 -5.71 -6.16
C GLU A 26 11.20 -4.44 -6.98
N ASN A 27 12.07 -4.37 -7.98
CA ASN A 27 12.04 -3.38 -9.05
C ASN A 27 10.76 -3.64 -9.86
N PHE A 28 9.63 -3.17 -9.33
CA PHE A 28 8.39 -3.10 -10.06
C PHE A 28 8.52 -1.93 -11.04
N ASP A 29 8.58 -2.28 -12.32
CA ASP A 29 8.77 -1.43 -13.49
C ASP A 29 8.73 0.08 -13.27
N THR A 30 9.87 0.72 -13.56
CA THR A 30 10.01 2.14 -13.83
C THR A 30 9.07 2.57 -14.96
N ALA A 31 7.83 2.92 -14.63
CA ALA A 31 6.95 3.73 -15.44
C ALA A 31 6.69 5.06 -14.71
N THR A 32 7.72 5.92 -14.67
CA THR A 32 7.67 7.25 -14.05
C THR A 32 6.87 8.23 -14.94
N THR A 33 5.55 8.03 -15.03
CA THR A 33 4.61 9.06 -15.53
C THR A 33 3.34 9.17 -14.66
N GLY A 34 3.32 8.49 -13.50
CA GLY A 34 2.24 8.62 -12.52
C GLY A 34 2.37 9.87 -11.65
N GLN A 35 1.24 10.39 -11.19
CA GLN A 35 1.22 11.46 -10.20
C GLN A 35 1.68 10.95 -8.84
N VAL A 36 2.46 11.74 -8.11
CA VAL A 36 3.07 11.32 -6.83
C VAL A 36 2.37 11.98 -5.65
N ILE A 37 2.03 11.20 -4.63
CA ILE A 37 1.53 11.62 -3.32
C ILE A 37 2.57 11.29 -2.26
N LYS A 38 3.00 12.29 -1.48
CA LYS A 38 3.96 12.12 -0.39
C LYS A 38 3.24 11.84 0.93
N VAL A 39 3.60 10.75 1.59
CA VAL A 39 2.99 10.33 2.86
C VAL A 39 3.99 10.57 3.99
N PRO A 40 3.62 11.30 5.06
CA PRO A 40 2.28 11.78 5.41
C PRO A 40 1.96 13.21 4.92
N ASP A 41 2.91 13.89 4.28
CA ASP A 41 2.88 15.34 4.06
C ASP A 41 1.68 15.83 3.24
N ASP A 42 1.28 15.09 2.21
CA ASP A 42 0.21 15.47 1.30
C ASP A 42 -1.18 15.01 1.79
N ILE A 43 -1.24 14.16 2.82
CA ILE A 43 -2.47 13.56 3.34
C ILE A 43 -2.92 14.32 4.58
N LYS A 44 -4.15 14.82 4.60
CA LYS A 44 -4.77 15.44 5.78
C LYS A 44 -5.35 14.39 6.72
N SER A 45 -6.05 13.39 6.19
CA SER A 45 -6.49 12.24 6.97
C SER A 45 -6.84 11.06 6.09
N PHE A 46 -6.71 9.86 6.64
CA PHE A 46 -7.22 8.63 6.04
C PHE A 46 -8.12 7.91 7.04
N ASN A 47 -9.35 7.60 6.63
CA ASN A 47 -10.26 6.78 7.42
C ASN A 47 -10.13 5.32 6.97
N SER A 48 -9.61 4.48 7.87
CA SER A 48 -9.34 3.07 7.58
C SER A 48 -10.60 2.24 7.34
N VAL A 49 -11.75 2.68 7.86
CA VAL A 49 -13.06 2.03 7.74
C VAL A 49 -13.75 2.43 6.44
N THR A 50 -13.96 3.72 6.20
CA THR A 50 -14.65 4.23 5.00
C THR A 50 -13.76 4.27 3.77
N LYS A 51 -12.45 4.08 3.95
CA LYS A 51 -11.41 4.21 2.93
C LYS A 51 -11.22 5.62 2.37
N GLU A 52 -11.88 6.61 2.94
CA GLU A 52 -11.75 8.00 2.49
C GLU A 52 -10.36 8.55 2.80
N ILE A 53 -9.72 9.12 1.79
CA ILE A 53 -8.47 9.86 1.90
C ILE A 53 -8.71 11.34 1.58
N VAL A 54 -8.29 12.21 2.48
CA VAL A 54 -8.38 13.67 2.34
C VAL A 54 -6.98 14.21 2.22
N PHE A 55 -6.73 15.08 1.25
CA PHE A 55 -5.42 15.70 1.01
C PHE A 55 -5.29 17.07 1.70
N GLU A 56 -4.07 17.48 2.08
CA GLU A 56 -3.81 18.77 2.77
C GLU A 56 -4.06 20.00 1.88
N LYS A 57 -3.85 19.84 0.58
CA LYS A 57 -3.98 20.88 -0.44
C LYS A 57 -4.93 20.39 -1.53
N ASN A 58 -5.36 21.30 -2.41
CA ASN A 58 -6.01 20.92 -3.66
C ASN A 58 -5.01 20.21 -4.57
N ILE A 59 -4.82 18.92 -4.37
CA ILE A 59 -4.08 18.05 -5.28
C ILE A 59 -5.05 17.71 -6.41
N SER A 60 -4.74 18.19 -7.61
CA SER A 60 -5.50 17.86 -8.81
C SER A 60 -5.10 16.47 -9.28
N ILE A 61 -5.84 15.44 -8.88
CA ILE A 61 -5.54 14.07 -9.29
C ILE A 61 -6.25 13.74 -10.59
N LYS A 62 -5.47 13.36 -11.61
CA LYS A 62 -6.03 12.90 -12.88
C LYS A 62 -6.70 11.56 -12.68
N GLN A 63 -7.99 11.49 -12.95
CA GLN A 63 -8.76 10.26 -12.98
C GLN A 63 -9.11 9.92 -14.43
N ASP A 64 -9.03 8.65 -14.78
CA ASP A 64 -9.49 8.15 -16.07
C ASP A 64 -10.64 7.17 -15.87
N VAL A 65 -11.57 7.15 -16.81
CA VAL A 65 -12.66 6.17 -16.86
C VAL A 65 -12.16 4.79 -17.29
N ARG A 66 -10.96 4.71 -17.89
CA ARG A 66 -10.33 3.45 -18.31
C ARG A 66 -9.28 2.90 -17.34
N GLY A 67 -8.94 3.65 -16.28
CA GLY A 67 -7.97 3.22 -15.25
C GLY A 67 -6.50 3.19 -15.71
N ASN A 68 -6.17 3.84 -16.83
CA ASN A 68 -4.78 3.91 -17.32
C ASN A 68 -3.91 4.82 -16.45
N GLU A 69 -4.52 5.82 -15.83
CA GLU A 69 -3.83 6.73 -14.92
C GLU A 69 -3.41 5.99 -13.66
N LYS A 70 -2.21 6.29 -13.18
CA LYS A 70 -1.60 5.69 -12.00
C LYS A 70 -1.17 6.76 -11.03
N VAL A 71 -1.33 6.49 -9.73
CA VAL A 71 -0.86 7.35 -8.65
C VAL A 71 0.10 6.58 -7.78
N GLU A 72 1.28 7.13 -7.57
CA GLU A 72 2.33 6.58 -6.71
C GLU A 72 2.23 7.22 -5.32
N PHE A 73 2.13 6.40 -4.29
CA PHE A 73 2.23 6.81 -2.89
C PHE A 73 3.65 6.57 -2.41
N ARG A 74 4.41 7.64 -2.13
CA ARG A 74 5.77 7.58 -1.58
C ARG A 74 5.74 7.77 -0.07
N ILE A 75 6.20 6.77 0.67
CA ILE A 75 6.06 6.72 2.12
C ILE A 75 7.36 7.18 2.79
N ALA A 76 7.24 8.11 3.73
CA ALA A 76 8.36 8.55 4.56
C ALA A 76 8.99 7.35 5.29
N GLY A 77 10.33 7.31 5.33
CA GLY A 77 11.05 6.20 5.97
C GLY A 77 11.25 4.95 5.10
N ASN A 78 10.97 5.03 3.79
CA ASN A 78 11.10 3.99 2.76
C ASN A 78 9.77 3.28 2.41
N GLY A 79 9.66 2.79 1.17
CA GLY A 79 8.48 2.11 0.63
C GLY A 79 7.62 3.00 -0.27
N HIS A 80 7.01 2.37 -1.26
CA HIS A 80 6.03 3.00 -2.14
C HIS A 80 5.04 1.94 -2.62
N PHE A 81 3.88 2.38 -3.09
CA PHE A 81 2.97 1.53 -3.86
C PHE A 81 2.22 2.38 -4.89
N THR A 82 1.76 1.73 -5.95
CA THR A 82 1.05 2.39 -7.04
C THR A 82 -0.37 1.87 -7.11
N VAL A 83 -1.32 2.77 -7.32
CA VAL A 83 -2.74 2.46 -7.47
C VAL A 83 -3.26 2.96 -8.82
N GLY A 84 -4.30 2.33 -9.35
CA GLY A 84 -5.07 2.91 -10.46
C GLY A 84 -5.77 4.20 -10.03
N SER A 85 -5.83 5.21 -10.88
CA SER A 85 -6.68 6.39 -10.64
C SER A 85 -7.92 6.32 -11.50
N ILE A 86 -9.06 6.15 -10.85
CA ILE A 86 -10.32 5.83 -11.51
C ILE A 86 -11.41 6.79 -11.06
N SER A 87 -12.27 7.16 -12.00
CA SER A 87 -13.45 7.97 -11.70
C SER A 87 -14.64 7.10 -11.33
N SER A 88 -15.51 7.58 -10.44
CA SER A 88 -16.77 6.91 -10.05
C SER A 88 -17.76 6.67 -11.19
N ILE A 89 -17.58 7.29 -12.35
CA ILE A 89 -18.36 7.02 -13.56
C ILE A 89 -17.73 5.95 -14.46
N SER A 90 -16.62 5.35 -14.04
CA SER A 90 -15.99 4.26 -14.78
C SER A 90 -16.87 3.01 -14.76
N SER A 91 -16.88 2.29 -15.89
CA SER A 91 -17.53 0.99 -16.04
C SER A 91 -16.53 -0.17 -16.12
N VAL A 92 -15.23 0.07 -15.88
CA VAL A 92 -14.22 -1.00 -15.94
C VAL A 92 -14.07 -1.69 -14.59
N ILE A 93 -13.80 -2.99 -14.64
CA ILE A 93 -13.43 -3.77 -13.46
C ILE A 93 -11.91 -3.68 -13.30
N TYR A 94 -11.48 -3.32 -12.09
CA TYR A 94 -10.10 -3.29 -11.63
C TYR A 94 -10.01 -4.12 -10.36
N ASN A 95 -9.28 -5.23 -10.40
CA ASN A 95 -9.03 -6.10 -9.24
C ASN A 95 -7.70 -5.80 -8.55
N ALA A 96 -7.16 -4.61 -8.76
CA ALA A 96 -5.97 -4.11 -8.10
C ALA A 96 -6.30 -2.80 -7.37
N PRO A 97 -5.47 -2.37 -6.40
CA PRO A 97 -5.74 -1.19 -5.61
C PRO A 97 -5.98 0.06 -6.46
N VAL A 98 -6.98 0.85 -6.07
CA VAL A 98 -7.37 2.07 -6.78
C VAL A 98 -7.56 3.25 -5.83
N LEU A 99 -7.19 4.42 -6.34
CA LEU A 99 -7.69 5.70 -5.87
C LEU A 99 -8.92 6.07 -6.69
N LEU A 100 -10.10 5.77 -6.13
CA LEU A 100 -11.37 6.17 -6.68
C LEU A 100 -11.61 7.64 -6.35
N GLY A 101 -11.86 8.45 -7.36
CA GLY A 101 -12.41 9.77 -7.14
C GLY A 101 -13.90 9.84 -7.42
N ASP A 102 -14.62 10.42 -6.48
CA ASP A 102 -16.03 10.72 -6.56
C ASP A 102 -16.24 12.21 -6.29
N TYR A 103 -16.40 12.98 -7.37
CA TYR A 103 -16.40 14.43 -7.34
C TYR A 103 -15.16 15.01 -6.63
N GLN A 104 -15.33 15.56 -5.42
CA GLN A 104 -14.26 16.16 -4.61
C GLN A 104 -13.70 15.22 -3.55
N ARG A 105 -14.18 13.98 -3.49
CA ARG A 105 -13.80 12.98 -2.49
C ARG A 105 -12.97 11.89 -3.13
N TYR A 106 -12.07 11.32 -2.36
CA TYR A 106 -11.17 10.27 -2.80
C TYR A 106 -11.21 9.09 -1.84
N TYR A 107 -11.11 7.89 -2.39
CA TYR A 107 -11.18 6.64 -1.64
C TYR A 107 -10.11 5.67 -2.12
N LEU A 108 -9.45 4.98 -1.19
CA LEU A 108 -8.48 3.92 -1.48
C LEU A 108 -9.11 2.54 -1.29
N TYR A 109 -9.51 1.93 -2.40
CA TYR A 109 -10.07 0.57 -2.41
C TYR A 109 -9.05 -0.45 -2.92
N ASP A 110 -9.29 -1.71 -2.57
CA ASP A 110 -8.56 -2.89 -3.07
C ASP A 110 -8.96 -3.27 -4.51
N GLY A 111 -10.04 -2.69 -5.02
CA GLY A 111 -10.50 -2.80 -6.39
C GLY A 111 -11.70 -1.90 -6.68
N TYR A 112 -12.17 -1.92 -7.91
CA TYR A 112 -13.37 -1.19 -8.36
C TYR A 112 -14.09 -1.97 -9.47
N PRO A 113 -15.44 -1.97 -9.52
CA PRO A 113 -16.34 -1.51 -8.48
C PRO A 113 -16.24 -2.40 -7.22
N VAL A 114 -17.03 -2.10 -6.18
CA VAL A 114 -17.16 -2.99 -5.02
C VAL A 114 -17.51 -4.41 -5.46
N VAL A 115 -16.98 -5.42 -4.76
CA VAL A 115 -17.00 -6.80 -5.25
C VAL A 115 -18.42 -7.40 -5.30
N ASP A 116 -19.31 -6.93 -4.44
CA ASP A 116 -20.71 -7.35 -4.29
C ASP A 116 -21.61 -7.02 -5.49
N VAL A 117 -21.15 -6.14 -6.39
CA VAL A 117 -21.87 -5.86 -7.65
C VAL A 117 -21.35 -6.70 -8.83
N LEU A 118 -20.36 -7.56 -8.62
CA LEU A 118 -19.75 -8.38 -9.67
C LEU A 118 -20.39 -9.76 -9.76
N GLN A 119 -20.51 -10.30 -10.97
CA GLN A 119 -21.08 -11.64 -11.16
C GLN A 119 -20.19 -12.77 -10.60
N ASN A 120 -18.87 -12.56 -10.57
CA ASN A 120 -17.88 -13.55 -10.13
C ASN A 120 -17.20 -13.10 -8.82
N GLU A 121 -17.99 -12.75 -7.80
CA GLU A 121 -17.52 -12.11 -6.56
C GLU A 121 -16.29 -12.81 -5.95
N VAL A 122 -16.36 -14.13 -5.76
CA VAL A 122 -15.30 -14.92 -5.12
C VAL A 122 -13.98 -14.81 -5.88
N SER A 123 -14.00 -15.05 -7.20
CA SER A 123 -12.79 -14.99 -8.03
C SER A 123 -12.21 -13.58 -8.12
N ASN A 124 -13.05 -12.55 -8.13
CA ASN A 124 -12.57 -11.16 -8.11
C ASN A 124 -11.96 -10.79 -6.75
N GLN A 125 -12.54 -11.28 -5.64
CA GLN A 125 -11.97 -11.04 -4.32
C GLN A 125 -10.63 -11.75 -4.14
N GLU A 126 -10.50 -12.99 -4.60
CA GLU A 126 -9.23 -13.72 -4.58
C GLU A 126 -8.13 -12.94 -5.33
N GLU A 127 -8.43 -12.43 -6.53
CA GLU A 127 -7.47 -11.61 -7.29
C GLU A 127 -7.10 -10.29 -6.57
N ARG A 128 -8.08 -9.65 -5.91
CA ARG A 128 -7.83 -8.42 -5.12
C ARG A 128 -6.96 -8.70 -3.90
N ASP A 129 -7.21 -9.79 -3.20
CA ASP A 129 -6.43 -10.21 -2.04
C ASP A 129 -4.98 -10.49 -2.46
N GLU A 130 -4.77 -11.21 -3.57
CA GLU A 130 -3.44 -11.43 -4.15
C GLU A 130 -2.73 -10.11 -4.51
N ASN A 131 -3.46 -9.15 -5.10
CA ASN A 131 -2.89 -7.86 -5.47
C ASN A 131 -2.60 -6.95 -4.27
N MET A 132 -3.42 -7.01 -3.22
CA MET A 132 -3.16 -6.32 -1.95
C MET A 132 -1.96 -6.94 -1.22
N GLN A 133 -1.80 -8.27 -1.28
CA GLN A 133 -0.68 -8.97 -0.66
C GLN A 133 0.67 -8.52 -1.25
N LYS A 134 0.73 -8.29 -2.57
CA LYS A 134 1.94 -7.76 -3.24
C LYS A 134 2.41 -6.42 -2.67
N ILE A 135 1.52 -5.62 -2.09
CA ILE A 135 1.84 -4.32 -1.50
C ILE A 135 1.74 -4.31 0.03
N GLU A 136 1.56 -5.46 0.69
CA GLU A 136 1.26 -5.55 2.13
C GLU A 136 2.27 -4.79 3.01
N LYS A 137 3.56 -4.94 2.73
CA LYS A 137 4.64 -4.26 3.46
C LYS A 137 4.55 -2.73 3.32
N ALA A 138 4.32 -2.24 2.10
CA ALA A 138 4.18 -0.81 1.83
C ALA A 138 2.86 -0.27 2.42
N TRP A 139 1.76 -1.00 2.29
CA TRP A 139 0.47 -0.65 2.87
C TRP A 139 0.52 -0.56 4.40
N SER A 140 1.16 -1.54 5.05
CA SER A 140 1.38 -1.52 6.50
C SER A 140 2.20 -0.31 6.95
N ASN A 141 3.25 0.04 6.19
CA ASN A 141 4.05 1.23 6.48
C ASN A 141 3.26 2.53 6.28
N PHE A 142 2.40 2.59 5.26
CA PHE A 142 1.48 3.71 5.02
C PHE A 142 0.57 3.95 6.21
N LEU A 143 -0.07 2.89 6.74
CA LEU A 143 -0.93 3.01 7.92
C LEU A 143 -0.14 3.44 9.16
N LYS A 144 1.04 2.86 9.37
CA LYS A 144 1.93 3.19 10.48
C LYS A 144 2.31 4.68 10.47
N VAL A 145 2.83 5.18 9.35
CA VAL A 145 3.27 6.58 9.20
C VAL A 145 2.10 7.55 9.38
N LEU A 146 0.91 7.22 8.88
CA LEU A 146 -0.28 8.04 9.12
C LEU A 146 -0.73 8.02 10.58
N ASN A 147 -0.64 6.88 11.26
CA ASN A 147 -0.95 6.78 12.68
C ASN A 147 0.03 7.62 13.53
N GLU A 148 1.33 7.50 13.27
CA GLU A 148 2.38 8.27 13.95
C GLU A 148 2.21 9.79 13.73
N ALA A 149 1.73 10.19 12.55
CA ALA A 149 1.41 11.58 12.23
C ALA A 149 0.05 12.07 12.76
N GLY A 150 -0.74 11.21 13.42
CA GLY A 150 -2.09 11.56 13.91
C GLY A 150 -3.14 11.77 12.80
N LYS A 151 -2.92 11.16 11.63
CA LYS A 151 -3.72 11.32 10.41
C LYS A 151 -4.55 10.07 10.06
N LEU A 152 -4.33 8.95 10.75
CA LEU A 152 -5.16 7.74 10.65
C LEU A 152 -6.42 7.88 11.53
N LYS A 153 -7.59 7.57 10.97
CA LYS A 153 -8.90 7.58 11.63
C LYS A 153 -9.58 6.22 11.58
#